data_AF-A0A353NFJ2-F1
#
_entry.id   AF-A0A353NFJ2-F1
#
_cell.length_a   1.000
_cell.length_b   1.000
_cell.length_c   1.000
_cell.angle_alpha   90.00
_cell.angle_beta   90.00
_cell.angle_gamma   90.00
#
_symmetry.space_group_name_H-M   'P 1'
#
loop_
_entity.id
_entity.type
_entity.pdbx_description
1 polymer ?
#
loop_
_entity_poly.entity_id
_entity_poly.type
_entity_poly.pdbx_seq_one_letter_code
_entity_poly.pdbx_strand_id
1 'polypeptide(L)'
;MEEKLSYEAIQAIDYLLLSHAHAKWRKVAMIVTLTMTDPENRNRGIPDLFYAQRVRNLVEEGRLQAKGNLQEMRFSEVRLPNRTEL
;
A
#
# COMPACT_ATOMS: atom_id res chain seq x y z
N MET A 1 -8.34 18.48 15.52
CA MET A 1 -8.34 17.16 16.18
C MET A 1 -7.98 16.14 15.12
N GLU A 2 -6.84 15.49 15.25
CA GLU A 2 -6.55 14.30 14.42
C GLU A 2 -7.46 13.18 14.89
N GLU A 3 -8.47 12.86 14.08
CA GLU A 3 -9.30 11.71 14.33
C GLU A 3 -8.43 10.47 14.09
N LYS A 4 -8.12 9.74 15.16
CA LYS A 4 -7.27 8.56 15.10
C LYS A 4 -7.99 7.49 14.27
N LEU A 5 -7.38 7.08 13.16
CA LEU A 5 -7.91 6.00 12.31
C LEU A 5 -8.14 4.74 13.15
N SER A 6 -9.33 4.15 13.02
CA SER A 6 -9.63 2.87 13.65
C SER A 6 -8.76 1.75 13.07
N TYR A 7 -8.63 0.67 13.81
CA TYR A 7 -7.86 -0.48 13.36
C TYR A 7 -8.48 -1.13 12.11
N GLU A 8 -9.80 -1.24 12.07
CA GLU A 8 -10.58 -1.74 10.92
C GLU A 8 -10.37 -0.86 9.70
N ALA A 9 -10.31 0.46 9.92
CA ALA A 9 -9.99 1.42 8.88
C ALA A 9 -8.59 1.18 8.28
N ILE A 10 -7.58 0.90 9.11
CA ILE A 10 -6.22 0.60 8.64
C ILE A 10 -6.21 -0.73 7.87
N GLN A 11 -6.89 -1.76 8.38
CA GLN A 11 -7.00 -3.05 7.69
C GLN A 11 -7.66 -2.94 6.32
N ALA A 12 -8.70 -2.12 6.19
CA ALA A 12 -9.35 -1.87 4.89
C ALA A 12 -8.38 -1.23 3.89
N ILE A 13 -7.55 -0.28 4.34
CA ILE A 13 -6.51 0.32 3.50
C ILE A 13 -5.49 -0.73 3.06
N ASP A 14 -5.00 -1.55 3.98
CA ASP A 14 -4.04 -2.62 3.66
C ASP A 14 -4.62 -3.64 2.68
N TYR A 15 -5.89 -4.00 2.85
CA TYR A 15 -6.61 -4.89 1.93
C TYR A 15 -6.64 -4.31 0.52
N LEU A 16 -7.01 -3.03 0.38
CA LEU A 16 -7.06 -2.36 -0.92
C LEU A 16 -5.66 -2.18 -1.55
N LEU A 17 -4.63 -1.88 -0.76
CA LEU A 17 -3.26 -1.82 -1.27
C LEU A 17 -2.82 -3.17 -1.86
N LEU A 18 -3.19 -4.28 -1.20
CA LEU A 18 -2.87 -5.62 -1.66
C LEU A 18 -3.71 -6.03 -2.87
N SER A 19 -4.99 -5.62 -2.95
CA SER A 19 -5.83 -5.92 -4.11
C SER A 19 -5.35 -5.21 -5.39
N HIS A 20 -4.70 -4.05 -5.25
CA HIS A 20 -4.09 -3.32 -6.36
C HIS A 20 -2.66 -3.80 -6.69
N ALA A 21 -2.06 -4.63 -5.84
CA ALA A 21 -0.78 -5.28 -6.12
C ALA A 21 -0.95 -6.45 -7.10
N HIS A 22 0.15 -6.86 -7.74
CA HIS A 22 0.13 -7.95 -8.72
C HIS A 22 1.39 -8.81 -8.59
N ALA A 23 1.40 -9.99 -9.21
CA ALA A 23 2.61 -10.82 -9.34
C ALA A 23 3.75 -10.13 -10.13
N LYS A 24 3.40 -9.11 -10.93
CA LYS A 24 4.34 -8.26 -11.67
C LYS A 24 4.60 -6.99 -10.89
N TRP A 25 5.81 -6.44 -11.01
CA TRP A 25 6.18 -5.16 -10.40
C TRP A 25 5.22 -4.03 -10.78
N ARG A 26 4.75 -3.29 -9.77
CA ARG A 26 3.92 -2.09 -9.90
C ARG A 26 4.57 -0.94 -9.14
N LYS A 27 4.49 0.27 -9.69
CA LYS A 27 4.96 1.48 -8.99
C LYS A 27 4.21 1.66 -7.68
N VAL A 28 4.91 2.02 -6.61
CA VAL A 28 4.26 2.33 -5.32
C VAL A 28 3.29 3.50 -5.49
N ALA A 29 3.69 4.54 -6.24
CA ALA A 29 2.80 5.66 -6.53
C ALA A 29 1.49 5.24 -7.24
N MET A 30 1.52 4.19 -8.08
CA MET A 30 0.32 3.70 -8.75
C MET A 30 -0.64 3.05 -7.75
N ILE A 31 -0.17 2.09 -6.94
CA ILE A 31 -1.04 1.39 -6.00
C ILE A 31 -1.60 2.34 -4.92
N VAL A 32 -0.80 3.30 -4.46
CA VAL A 32 -1.25 4.34 -3.52
C VAL A 32 -2.33 5.21 -4.15
N THR A 33 -2.13 5.67 -5.39
CA THR A 33 -3.14 6.47 -6.10
C THR A 33 -4.43 5.69 -6.29
N LEU A 34 -4.34 4.42 -6.72
CA LEU A 34 -5.51 3.55 -6.89
C LEU A 34 -6.27 3.39 -5.58
N THR A 35 -5.58 3.05 -4.48
CA THR A 35 -6.21 2.94 -3.15
C THR A 35 -6.83 4.25 -2.68
N MET A 36 -6.18 5.40 -2.88
CA MET A 36 -6.73 6.71 -2.49
C MET A 36 -7.98 7.10 -3.29
N THR A 37 -8.03 6.72 -4.56
CA THR A 37 -9.17 7.02 -5.44
C THR A 37 -10.26 5.95 -5.43
N ASP A 38 -10.02 4.85 -4.71
CA ASP A 38 -10.94 3.72 -4.60
C ASP A 38 -12.27 4.17 -3.99
N PRO A 39 -13.42 3.86 -4.62
CA PRO A 39 -14.73 4.20 -4.08
C PRO A 39 -14.96 3.68 -2.66
N GLU A 40 -14.39 2.52 -2.30
CA GLU A 40 -14.51 1.93 -0.96
C GLU A 40 -13.64 2.66 0.08
N ASN A 41 -12.72 3.50 -0.37
CA ASN A 41 -11.82 4.30 0.47
C ASN A 41 -12.11 5.81 0.39
N ARG A 42 -13.23 6.23 -0.23
CA ARG A 42 -13.49 7.66 -0.47
C ARG A 42 -13.66 8.46 0.82
N ASN A 43 -12.91 9.56 0.88
CA ASN A 43 -12.99 10.68 1.83
C ASN A 43 -12.52 10.44 3.26
N ARG A 44 -11.31 9.87 3.44
CA ARG A 44 -10.67 9.83 4.77
C ARG A 44 -9.76 11.03 5.09
N GLY A 45 -9.52 11.93 4.13
CA GLY A 45 -8.57 13.05 4.33
C GLY A 45 -7.13 12.61 4.64
N ILE A 46 -6.79 11.35 4.34
CA ILE A 46 -5.51 10.74 4.70
C ILE A 46 -4.45 11.13 3.67
N PRO A 47 -3.27 11.64 4.10
CA PRO A 47 -2.16 11.92 3.22
C PRO A 47 -1.62 10.66 2.51
N ASP A 48 -1.14 10.83 1.28
CA ASP A 48 -0.47 9.78 0.49
C ASP A 48 0.71 9.12 1.26
N LEU A 49 1.43 9.90 2.07
CA LEU A 49 2.52 9.41 2.92
C LEU A 49 2.07 8.31 3.90
N PHE A 50 0.82 8.36 4.39
CA PHE A 50 0.30 7.30 5.25
C PHE A 50 0.14 5.99 4.48
N TYR A 51 -0.40 6.05 3.26
CA TYR A 51 -0.49 4.87 2.39
C TYR A 51 0.90 4.34 2.02
N ALA A 52 1.87 5.22 1.76
CA ALA A 52 3.26 4.85 1.53
C ALA A 52 3.86 4.12 2.74
N GLN A 53 3.58 4.60 3.96
CA GLN A 53 3.97 3.92 5.19
C GLN A 53 3.30 2.55 5.30
N ARG A 54 2.01 2.42 4.97
CA ARG A 54 1.32 1.12 4.94
C ARG A 54 1.97 0.14 3.97
N VAL A 55 2.37 0.58 2.77
CA VAL A 55 3.13 -0.24 1.82
C VAL A 55 4.44 -0.74 2.43
N ARG A 56 5.18 0.12 3.14
CA ARG A 56 6.42 -0.29 3.84
C ARG A 56 6.14 -1.37 4.89
N ASN A 57 5.11 -1.20 5.70
CA ASN A 57 4.73 -2.19 6.71
C ASN A 57 4.34 -3.54 6.07
N LEU A 58 3.59 -3.52 4.96
CA LEU A 58 3.24 -4.74 4.22
C LEU A 58 4.47 -5.45 3.63
N VAL A 59 5.53 -4.71 3.31
CA VAL A 59 6.81 -5.28 2.87
C VAL A 59 7.56 -5.90 4.05
N GLU A 60 7.61 -5.20 5.20
CA GLU A 60 8.22 -5.73 6.44
C GLU A 60 7.50 -6.99 6.94
N GLU A 61 6.17 -7.07 6.76
CA GLU A 61 5.34 -8.25 7.04
C GLU A 61 5.51 -9.39 6.01
N GLY A 62 6.27 -9.18 4.93
CA GLY A 62 6.44 -10.16 3.86
C GLY A 62 5.21 -10.34 2.95
N ARG A 63 4.18 -9.50 3.10
CA ARG A 63 2.96 -9.53 2.27
C ARG A 63 3.16 -8.88 0.89
N LEU A 64 4.19 -8.04 0.77
CA LEU A 64 4.69 -7.49 -0.49
C LEU A 64 6.21 -7.67 -0.56
N GLN A 65 6.72 -7.77 -1.77
CA GLN A 65 8.14 -7.60 -2.05
C GLN A 65 8.38 -6.25 -2.68
N ALA A 66 9.55 -5.66 -2.42
CA ALA A 66 9.91 -4.34 -2.89
C ALA A 66 11.25 -4.33 -3.64
N LYS A 67 11.41 -3.35 -4.54
CA LYS A 67 12.71 -2.93 -5.07
C LYS A 67 12.74 -1.41 -5.27
N GLY A 68 13.93 -0.84 -5.22
CA GLY A 68 14.14 0.62 -5.24
C GLY A 68 13.97 1.26 -3.86
N ASN A 69 13.85 2.59 -3.82
CA ASN A 69 13.73 3.35 -2.57
C ASN A 69 12.25 3.56 -2.18
N LEU A 70 11.75 2.85 -1.16
CA LEU A 70 10.37 2.99 -0.68
C LEU A 70 10.07 4.35 -0.04
N GLN A 71 11.08 5.15 0.29
CA GLN A 71 10.88 6.55 0.70
C GLN A 71 10.54 7.46 -0.49
N GLU A 72 10.75 6.98 -1.71
CA GLU A 72 10.45 7.70 -2.94
C GLU A 72 9.51 6.86 -3.82
N MET A 73 8.20 6.98 -3.57
CA MET A 73 7.16 6.15 -4.21
C MET A 73 7.21 6.09 -5.75
N ARG A 74 7.72 7.15 -6.40
CA ARG A 74 7.85 7.21 -7.87
C ARG A 74 9.03 6.39 -8.40
N PHE A 75 10.02 6.11 -7.56
CA PHE A 75 11.24 5.36 -7.89
C PHE A 75 11.28 3.96 -7.26
N SER A 76 10.21 3.53 -6.60
CA SER A 76 10.06 2.19 -6.04
C SER A 76 8.91 1.41 -6.66
N GLU A 77 9.04 0.09 -6.61
CA GLU A 77 8.05 -0.86 -7.09
C GLU A 77 7.82 -1.98 -6.08
N VAL A 78 6.59 -2.50 -6.07
CA VAL A 78 6.20 -3.65 -5.26
C VAL A 78 5.50 -4.72 -6.09
N ARG A 79 5.48 -5.95 -5.58
CA ARG A 79 4.72 -7.08 -6.13
C ARG A 79 4.24 -8.00 -5.01
N LEU A 80 3.25 -8.83 -5.30
CA LEU A 80 2.88 -9.95 -4.44
C LEU A 80 4.02 -11.00 -4.43
N PRO A 81 4.32 -11.62 -3.27
CA PRO A 81 5.26 -12.73 -3.18
C PRO A 81 4.84 -13.88 -4.10
N ASN A 82 5.82 -14.57 -4.68
CA ASN A 82 5.54 -15.82 -5.37
C ASN A 82 5.14 -16.88 -4.32
N ARG A 83 4.13 -17.69 -4.61
CA ARG A 83 3.68 -18.80 -3.73
C ARG A 83 4.78 -19.83 -3.43
N THR A 84 5.90 -19.79 -4.15
CA THR A 84 7.04 -20.72 -4.05
C THR A 84 8.22 -20.20 -3.21
N GLU A 85 8.13 -18.98 -2.66
CA GLU A 85 9.21 -18.37 -1.85
C GLU A 85 8.91 -18.42 -0.34
N LEU A 86 8.44 -19.58 0.14
CA LEU A 86 8.35 -19.93 1.57
C LEU A 86 9.39 -20.98 1.93
#